data_AF-A0A8T6G3V1-F1
#
_entry.id   AF-A0A8T6G3V1-F1
#
_cell.length_a   1.000
_cell.length_b   1.000
_cell.length_c   1.000
_cell.angle_alpha   90.00
_cell.angle_beta   90.00
_cell.angle_gamma   90.00
#
_symmetry.space_group_name_H-M   'P 1'
#
loop_
_entity.id
_entity.type
_entity.pdbx_description
1 polymer ?
#
loop_
_entity_poly.entity_id
_entity_poly.type
_entity_poly.pdbx_seq_one_letter_code
_entity_poly.pdbx_strand_id
1 'polypeptide(L)'
;MKRLALPIALAMCMLLTTPVSATECQFVLGFKTLRDLIGHEIVGECLENEHHGANGDALQQTTGGLLVWRKADNWTAFTDGYRTWINGPNGLVQRLNTERFSWEADYAPGGGIAAPKSATTPATMATPAPRPVTNPATAPTPDPEAQSRAEQAIAALPWVQNGLGDGLEKLAFNLLSKWAVQSPAVFRQLTQIPWMRSNQISLHQVNAHRLLRHIDSMVQRDEATALRLIQMPFMQRIEYGADGAWRTLLDIFDSDREGFYRLLSSPEIADGIRTDQFPEIPLIYLRPLDPRAAAAIGEMACIHRVPWGSDDLRRLAQLSPPVFWAWICVLYTYTSPRDVEEWGFGGVVC
;
A
#
# COMPACT_ATOMS: atom_id res chain seq x y z
N MET A 1 -70.04 29.33 -51.92
CA MET A 1 -68.84 28.55 -52.28
C MET A 1 -67.70 29.50 -52.72
N LYS A 2 -66.70 29.75 -51.87
CA LYS A 2 -65.38 30.33 -52.27
C LYS A 2 -64.43 30.37 -51.06
N ARG A 3 -63.34 29.58 -51.17
CA ARG A 3 -61.93 29.80 -50.76
C ARG A 3 -61.56 30.48 -49.42
N LEU A 4 -60.49 29.91 -48.84
CA LEU A 4 -59.23 30.52 -48.33
C LEU A 4 -58.87 30.30 -46.85
N ALA A 5 -57.79 29.52 -46.67
CA ALA A 5 -56.66 29.65 -45.72
C ALA A 5 -56.86 30.05 -44.24
N LEU A 6 -56.33 29.20 -43.35
CA LEU A 6 -55.48 29.65 -42.24
C LEU A 6 -54.45 28.57 -41.83
N PRO A 7 -53.14 28.80 -42.02
CA PRO A 7 -52.06 28.00 -41.43
C PRO A 7 -51.41 28.73 -40.23
N ILE A 8 -50.38 28.10 -39.63
CA ILE A 8 -49.43 28.67 -38.67
C ILE A 8 -49.97 28.91 -37.24
N ALA A 9 -49.75 27.91 -36.37
CA ALA A 9 -49.63 28.07 -34.91
C ALA A 9 -48.84 26.91 -34.27
N LEU A 10 -47.76 26.45 -34.91
CA LEU A 10 -46.84 25.44 -34.35
C LEU A 10 -45.43 26.02 -34.23
N ALA A 11 -45.30 27.04 -33.39
CA ALA A 11 -44.04 27.70 -33.11
C ALA A 11 -43.78 27.75 -31.60
N MET A 12 -42.51 27.59 -31.23
CA MET A 12 -41.93 28.14 -30.02
C MET A 12 -42.33 27.49 -28.68
N CYS A 13 -42.06 26.19 -28.56
CA CYS A 13 -41.69 25.59 -27.26
C CYS A 13 -40.43 24.71 -27.41
N MET A 14 -39.40 25.24 -28.09
CA MET A 14 -38.04 24.72 -27.93
C MET A 14 -37.56 25.13 -26.54
N LEU A 15 -37.61 24.19 -25.60
CA LEU A 15 -37.01 24.32 -24.28
C LEU A 15 -35.53 24.65 -24.45
N LEU A 16 -35.14 25.84 -24.01
CA LEU A 16 -33.74 26.21 -23.80
C LEU A 16 -33.21 25.38 -22.62
N THR A 17 -32.77 24.15 -22.89
CA THR A 17 -31.86 23.44 -22.01
C THR A 17 -30.54 24.20 -22.02
N THR A 18 -30.41 25.20 -21.15
CA THR A 18 -29.11 25.76 -20.81
C THR A 18 -28.25 24.59 -20.36
N PRO A 19 -27.11 24.28 -21.02
CA PRO A 19 -26.21 23.29 -20.49
C PRO A 19 -25.82 23.76 -19.09
N VAL A 20 -26.02 22.89 -18.09
CA VAL A 20 -25.40 23.09 -16.79
C VAL A 20 -23.91 22.96 -17.06
N SER A 21 -23.22 24.09 -17.20
CA SER A 21 -21.76 24.11 -17.18
C SER A 21 -21.35 23.49 -15.86
N ALA A 22 -20.88 22.24 -15.93
CA ALA A 22 -20.06 21.69 -14.86
C ALA A 22 -18.97 22.73 -14.60
N THR A 23 -18.84 23.17 -13.34
CA THR A 23 -17.90 24.22 -12.95
C THR A 23 -16.53 23.82 -13.49
N GLU A 24 -16.05 24.54 -14.51
CA GLU A 24 -14.80 24.18 -15.19
C GLU A 24 -13.71 24.06 -14.13
N CYS A 25 -13.01 22.92 -14.08
CA CYS A 25 -11.99 22.77 -13.06
C CYS A 25 -10.91 23.83 -13.27
N GLN A 26 -10.54 24.49 -12.18
CA GLN A 26 -9.45 25.47 -12.18
C GLN A 26 -8.29 24.99 -11.33
N PHE A 27 -7.09 25.22 -11.83
CA PHE A 27 -5.88 25.24 -11.03
C PHE A 27 -5.83 26.57 -10.28
N VAL A 28 -5.73 26.52 -8.95
CA VAL A 28 -5.69 27.70 -8.09
C VAL A 28 -4.39 27.75 -7.28
N LEU A 29 -4.07 28.92 -6.72
CA LEU A 29 -2.97 29.12 -5.76
C LEU A 29 -1.65 28.44 -6.16
N GLY A 30 -1.15 27.53 -5.31
CA GLY A 30 0.09 26.80 -5.53
C GLY A 30 0.01 25.80 -6.68
N PHE A 31 -1.14 25.18 -6.92
CA PHE A 31 -1.36 24.26 -8.04
C PHE A 31 -1.34 24.95 -9.39
N LYS A 32 -1.90 26.16 -9.49
CA LYS A 32 -1.72 27.00 -10.68
C LYS A 32 -0.25 27.32 -10.92
N THR A 33 0.43 27.79 -9.87
CA THR A 33 1.86 28.15 -9.93
C THR A 33 2.71 26.95 -10.36
N LEU A 34 2.43 25.77 -9.81
CA LEU A 34 3.17 24.55 -10.13
C LEU A 34 2.92 24.08 -11.57
N ARG A 35 1.68 24.14 -12.07
CA ARG A 35 1.37 23.87 -13.49
C ARG A 35 2.07 24.86 -14.42
N ASP A 36 2.02 26.15 -14.11
CA ASP A 36 2.68 27.20 -14.90
C ASP A 36 4.21 27.00 -14.95
N LEU A 37 4.81 26.45 -13.89
CA LEU A 37 6.25 26.16 -13.79
C LEU A 37 6.68 24.85 -14.48
N ILE A 38 5.87 23.79 -14.39
CA ILE A 38 6.19 22.48 -14.96
C ILE A 38 5.93 22.45 -16.47
N GLY A 39 4.85 23.09 -16.93
CA GLY A 39 4.36 22.99 -18.30
C GLY A 39 3.01 22.26 -18.40
N HIS A 40 2.19 22.68 -19.36
CA HIS A 40 0.87 22.08 -19.61
C HIS A 40 1.02 20.68 -20.19
N GLU A 41 2.02 20.45 -21.02
CA GLU A 41 2.31 19.18 -21.68
C GLU A 41 2.69 18.02 -20.73
N ILE A 42 3.09 18.33 -19.48
CA ILE A 42 3.42 17.34 -18.44
C ILE A 42 2.26 17.19 -17.43
N VAL A 43 1.72 18.31 -16.91
CA VAL A 43 0.63 18.26 -15.92
C VAL A 43 -0.73 17.95 -16.59
N GLY A 44 -0.91 18.40 -17.82
CA GLY A 44 -2.13 18.21 -18.59
C GLY A 44 -3.29 19.11 -18.16
N GLU A 45 -4.51 18.68 -18.46
CA GLU A 45 -5.75 19.35 -18.06
C GLU A 45 -6.21 18.93 -16.68
N CYS A 46 -7.00 19.79 -16.03
CA CYS A 46 -7.58 19.44 -14.74
C CYS A 46 -8.76 18.47 -14.92
N LEU A 47 -8.86 17.48 -14.02
CA LEU A 47 -10.01 16.58 -13.92
C LEU A 47 -10.98 16.95 -12.78
N GLU A 48 -10.49 17.54 -11.69
CA GLU A 48 -11.29 17.88 -10.50
C GLU A 48 -10.72 19.09 -9.73
N ASN A 49 -11.58 19.89 -9.07
CA ASN A 49 -11.08 20.98 -8.23
C ASN A 49 -10.27 20.46 -7.02
N GLU A 50 -9.36 21.29 -6.51
CA GLU A 50 -8.58 21.04 -5.30
C GLU A 50 -9.50 20.62 -4.12
N HIS A 51 -9.18 19.50 -3.48
CA HIS A 51 -9.86 18.97 -2.31
C HIS A 51 -8.86 18.48 -1.26
N HIS A 52 -9.25 18.40 0.01
CA HIS A 52 -8.36 17.89 1.06
C HIS A 52 -8.55 16.39 1.30
N GLY A 53 -7.43 15.65 1.37
CA GLY A 53 -7.39 14.26 1.79
C GLY A 53 -7.52 14.08 3.31
N ALA A 54 -7.67 12.84 3.78
CA ALA A 54 -7.85 12.52 5.20
C ALA A 54 -6.67 12.95 6.11
N ASN A 55 -5.46 13.04 5.57
CA ASN A 55 -4.28 13.56 6.26
C ASN A 55 -4.19 15.10 6.28
N GLY A 56 -5.10 15.79 5.57
CA GLY A 56 -5.13 17.24 5.43
C GLY A 56 -4.24 17.82 4.32
N ASP A 57 -3.59 16.98 3.51
CA ASP A 57 -2.95 17.42 2.27
C ASP A 57 -4.04 17.89 1.28
N ALA A 58 -3.72 18.83 0.40
CA ALA A 58 -4.60 19.17 -0.72
C ALA A 58 -4.22 18.35 -1.95
N LEU A 59 -5.21 17.94 -2.74
CA LEU A 59 -5.09 17.01 -3.86
C LEU A 59 -5.88 17.53 -5.07
N GLN A 60 -5.35 17.37 -6.27
CA GLN A 60 -6.03 17.69 -7.52
C GLN A 60 -5.57 16.74 -8.63
N GLN A 61 -6.46 15.88 -9.12
CA GLN A 61 -6.20 15.04 -10.28
C GLN A 61 -6.17 15.84 -11.60
N THR A 62 -5.29 15.39 -12.48
CA THR A 62 -5.01 15.98 -13.79
C THR A 62 -4.82 14.88 -14.82
N THR A 63 -4.88 15.18 -16.11
CA THR A 63 -4.65 14.16 -17.15
C THR A 63 -3.21 13.65 -17.19
N GLY A 64 -2.24 14.39 -16.65
CA GLY A 64 -0.84 13.97 -16.55
C GLY A 64 -0.46 13.27 -15.24
N GLY A 65 -1.28 13.38 -14.19
CA GLY A 65 -0.96 12.85 -12.86
C GLY A 65 -1.69 13.53 -11.71
N LEU A 66 -1.03 13.62 -10.55
CA LEU A 66 -1.61 14.16 -9.32
C LEU A 66 -0.81 15.37 -8.81
N LEU A 67 -1.50 16.49 -8.58
CA LEU A 67 -1.00 17.62 -7.80
C LEU A 67 -1.31 17.40 -6.32
N VAL A 68 -0.33 17.65 -5.46
CA VAL A 68 -0.38 17.45 -4.01
C VAL A 68 0.22 18.66 -3.29
N TRP A 69 -0.51 19.29 -2.37
CA TRP A 69 0.09 20.19 -1.37
C TRP A 69 0.23 19.40 -0.07
N ARG A 70 1.47 19.11 0.32
CA ARG A 70 1.75 18.39 1.56
C ARG A 70 1.65 19.33 2.74
N LYS A 71 0.79 19.03 3.71
CA LYS A 71 0.64 19.77 4.96
C LYS A 71 1.87 19.65 5.87
N ALA A 72 2.60 18.53 5.75
CA ALA A 72 3.76 18.22 6.60
C ALA A 72 4.96 19.17 6.39
N ASP A 73 5.22 19.56 5.14
CA ASP A 73 6.33 20.43 4.75
C ASP A 73 5.92 21.66 3.92
N ASN A 74 4.61 21.85 3.70
CA ASN A 74 4.00 23.02 3.07
C ASN A 74 4.46 23.28 1.61
N TRP A 75 4.78 22.22 0.86
CA TRP A 75 5.14 22.31 -0.56
C TRP A 75 4.09 21.72 -1.47
N THR A 76 3.93 22.34 -2.63
CA THR A 76 3.22 21.75 -3.76
C THR A 76 4.16 20.85 -4.56
N ALA A 77 3.70 19.65 -4.85
CA ALA A 77 4.35 18.67 -5.71
C ALA A 77 3.39 18.18 -6.79
N PHE A 78 3.95 17.66 -7.89
CA PHE A 78 3.25 16.96 -8.96
C PHE A 78 3.93 15.61 -9.16
N THR A 79 3.17 14.55 -9.38
CA THR A 79 3.72 13.25 -9.77
C THR A 79 2.95 12.64 -10.94
N ASP A 80 3.69 12.13 -11.93
CA ASP A 80 3.20 11.35 -13.07
C ASP A 80 3.11 9.83 -12.77
N GLY A 81 3.37 9.46 -11.50
CA GLY A 81 3.49 8.07 -11.04
C GLY A 81 4.92 7.51 -11.04
N TYR A 82 5.87 8.16 -11.72
CA TYR A 82 7.27 7.74 -11.84
C TYR A 82 8.28 8.76 -11.28
N ARG A 83 8.10 10.04 -11.62
CA ARG A 83 8.84 11.21 -11.15
C ARG A 83 7.98 12.07 -10.24
N THR A 84 8.64 12.87 -9.41
CA THR A 84 8.01 13.96 -8.67
C THR A 84 8.69 15.28 -9.02
N TRP A 85 7.91 16.31 -9.34
CA TRP A 85 8.32 17.70 -9.41
C TRP A 85 7.85 18.40 -8.14
N ILE A 86 8.74 19.07 -7.41
CA ILE A 86 8.45 19.71 -6.12
C ILE A 86 8.82 21.18 -6.23
N ASN A 87 7.90 22.09 -5.88
CA ASN A 87 8.23 23.50 -5.66
C ASN A 87 8.79 23.67 -4.25
N GLY A 88 10.04 23.25 -4.08
CA GLY A 88 10.72 23.21 -2.78
C GLY A 88 11.44 24.51 -2.44
N PRO A 89 12.30 24.52 -1.40
CA PRO A 89 13.00 25.72 -0.93
C PRO A 89 13.88 26.43 -1.97
N ASN A 90 14.32 25.69 -3.01
CA ASN A 90 15.18 26.17 -4.09
C ASN A 90 14.41 26.34 -5.42
N GLY A 91 13.07 26.42 -5.38
CA GLY A 91 12.20 26.45 -6.56
C GLY A 91 11.85 25.05 -7.07
N LEU A 92 11.47 24.96 -8.35
CA LEU A 92 11.08 23.71 -8.98
C LEU A 92 12.28 22.76 -9.12
N VAL A 93 12.20 21.60 -8.46
CA VAL A 93 13.15 20.50 -8.59
C VAL A 93 12.42 19.22 -9.02
N GLN A 94 13.11 18.33 -9.73
CA GLN A 94 12.59 17.04 -10.17
C GLN A 94 13.44 15.91 -9.58
N ARG A 95 12.80 14.82 -9.13
CA ARG A 95 13.46 13.57 -8.72
C ARG A 95 12.63 12.34 -9.11
N LEU A 96 13.20 11.14 -9.01
CA LEU A 96 12.42 9.91 -9.06
C LEU A 96 11.57 9.73 -7.79
N ASN A 97 10.51 8.93 -7.89
CA ASN A 97 9.68 8.58 -6.72
C ASN A 97 10.40 7.72 -5.69
N THR A 98 11.50 7.06 -6.08
CA THR A 98 12.42 6.29 -5.22
C THR A 98 13.49 7.12 -4.53
N GLU A 99 13.66 8.39 -4.91
CA GLU A 99 14.64 9.31 -4.34
C GLU A 99 13.98 10.25 -3.34
N ARG A 100 14.78 10.86 -2.44
CA ARG A 100 14.35 11.95 -1.55
C ARG A 100 15.45 12.97 -1.40
N PHE A 101 15.08 14.25 -1.39
CA PHE A 101 16.00 15.30 -0.99
C PHE A 101 16.17 15.29 0.53
N SER A 102 17.35 15.67 1.02
CA SER A 102 17.67 15.68 2.46
C SER A 102 16.87 16.68 3.30
N TRP A 103 16.04 17.50 2.66
CA TRP A 103 15.13 18.46 3.28
C TRP A 103 13.67 17.97 3.34
N GLU A 104 13.32 16.85 2.70
CA GLU A 104 11.94 16.33 2.76
C GLU A 104 11.62 15.71 4.12
N ALA A 105 10.40 15.91 4.60
CA ALA A 105 10.00 15.43 5.93
C ALA A 105 10.03 13.91 6.08
N ASP A 106 9.93 13.15 4.98
CA ASP A 106 10.05 11.69 4.93
C ASP A 106 11.47 11.19 4.59
N TYR A 107 12.48 12.07 4.58
CA TYR A 107 13.88 11.68 4.42
C TYR A 107 14.42 10.94 5.65
N ALA A 108 14.62 9.62 5.52
CA ALA A 108 15.30 8.81 6.53
C ALA A 108 16.84 8.91 6.37
N PRO A 109 17.60 9.47 7.34
CA PRO A 109 19.05 9.56 7.26
C PRO A 109 19.69 8.18 7.38
N GLY A 110 20.02 7.57 6.25
CA GLY A 110 20.56 6.21 6.15
C GLY A 110 20.12 5.43 4.91
N GLY A 111 19.01 5.83 4.27
CA GLY A 111 18.51 5.21 3.02
C GLY A 111 19.10 5.79 1.73
N GLY A 112 20.06 6.72 1.82
CA GLY A 112 20.58 7.44 0.66
C GLY A 112 21.60 6.64 -0.15
N ILE A 113 21.22 6.22 -1.36
CA ILE A 113 22.19 5.97 -2.44
C ILE A 113 22.97 7.28 -2.66
N ALA A 114 24.29 7.19 -2.78
CA ALA A 114 25.17 8.35 -2.79
C ALA A 114 24.88 9.30 -3.97
N ALA A 115 24.64 10.58 -3.65
CA ALA A 115 24.49 11.64 -4.64
C ALA A 115 25.84 12.29 -4.99
N PRO A 116 25.99 12.88 -6.18
CA PRO A 116 26.90 14.01 -6.40
C PRO A 116 26.13 15.34 -6.41
N LYS A 117 26.32 16.16 -5.35
CA LYS A 117 26.36 17.66 -5.28
C LYS A 117 25.39 18.49 -6.18
N SER A 118 24.75 19.60 -5.77
CA SER A 118 24.78 20.54 -4.62
C SER A 118 23.72 21.65 -4.88
N ALA A 119 23.41 22.67 -4.07
CA ALA A 119 23.92 23.19 -2.78
C ALA A 119 22.86 24.04 -2.01
N THR A 120 23.08 24.15 -0.70
CA THR A 120 23.00 25.33 0.20
C THR A 120 22.09 26.55 -0.10
N THR A 121 21.18 26.82 0.85
CA THR A 121 20.37 28.04 1.09
C THR A 121 21.13 29.13 1.88
N PRO A 122 20.81 30.43 1.71
CA PRO A 122 20.24 31.23 2.83
C PRO A 122 19.25 32.36 2.38
N ALA A 123 18.42 33.02 3.22
CA ALA A 123 17.89 32.72 4.56
C ALA A 123 16.74 33.71 4.97
N THR A 124 15.83 33.23 5.84
CA THR A 124 15.05 33.93 6.90
C THR A 124 14.46 35.35 6.69
N MET A 125 13.12 35.47 6.74
CA MET A 125 12.44 36.67 7.28
C MET A 125 11.03 36.39 7.86
N ALA A 126 10.84 36.80 9.13
CA ALA A 126 9.59 37.07 9.87
C ALA A 126 8.38 36.11 9.80
N THR A 127 8.23 35.29 10.84
CA THR A 127 7.03 34.51 11.20
C THR A 127 5.79 35.39 11.51
N PRO A 128 4.64 35.21 10.81
CA PRO A 128 3.35 35.72 11.26
C PRO A 128 2.78 34.84 12.37
N ALA A 129 2.13 35.44 13.38
CA ALA A 129 1.61 34.70 14.53
C ALA A 129 0.55 33.63 14.13
N PRO A 130 0.55 32.45 14.76
CA PRO A 130 -0.35 31.36 14.41
C PRO A 130 -1.82 31.76 14.67
N ARG A 131 -2.70 31.46 13.70
CA ARG A 131 -4.15 31.40 14.00
C ARG A 131 -4.42 30.21 14.93
N PRO A 132 -5.49 30.27 15.75
CA PRO A 132 -5.71 29.26 16.78
C PRO A 132 -5.76 27.86 16.17
N VAL A 133 -4.89 26.98 16.67
CA VAL A 133 -5.05 25.54 16.48
C VAL A 133 -6.45 25.22 16.98
N THR A 134 -7.34 24.74 16.10
CA THR A 134 -8.49 24.00 16.57
C THR A 134 -7.92 22.80 17.31
N ASN A 135 -7.93 22.87 18.65
CA ASN A 135 -7.46 21.78 19.52
C ASN A 135 -7.97 20.46 18.95
N PRO A 136 -7.16 19.38 18.98
CA PRO A 136 -7.61 18.06 18.55
C PRO A 136 -8.93 17.77 19.28
N ALA A 137 -10.03 17.89 18.54
CA ALA A 137 -11.37 17.88 19.10
C ALA A 137 -11.51 16.53 19.78
N THR A 138 -11.75 16.55 21.09
CA THR A 138 -11.59 15.41 21.99
C THR A 138 -12.07 14.14 21.31
N ALA A 139 -11.13 13.28 20.88
CA ALA A 139 -11.47 12.04 20.23
C ALA A 139 -12.47 11.34 21.16
N PRO A 140 -13.68 11.01 20.67
CA PRO A 140 -14.78 10.64 21.55
C PRO A 140 -14.30 9.51 22.45
N THR A 141 -14.36 9.75 23.77
CA THR A 141 -13.89 8.78 24.75
C THR A 141 -14.57 7.44 24.43
N PRO A 142 -13.81 6.34 24.25
CA PRO A 142 -14.39 5.07 23.86
C PRO A 142 -15.56 4.71 24.77
N ASP A 143 -16.66 4.27 24.18
CA ASP A 143 -17.79 3.73 24.94
C ASP A 143 -17.26 2.62 25.87
N PRO A 144 -17.37 2.78 27.21
CA PRO A 144 -16.87 1.78 28.15
C PRO A 144 -17.52 0.41 27.95
N GLU A 145 -18.75 0.34 27.44
CA GLU A 145 -19.42 -0.92 27.11
C GLU A 145 -18.81 -1.58 25.86
N ALA A 146 -18.42 -0.79 24.85
CA ALA A 146 -17.67 -1.30 23.69
C ALA A 146 -16.29 -1.84 24.11
N GLN A 147 -15.56 -1.12 24.97
CA GLN A 147 -14.28 -1.59 25.50
C GLN A 147 -14.43 -2.87 26.34
N SER A 148 -15.41 -2.94 27.25
CA SER A 148 -15.62 -4.14 28.06
C SER A 148 -16.01 -5.36 27.22
N ARG A 149 -16.85 -5.19 26.19
CA ARG A 149 -17.19 -6.26 25.23
C ARG A 149 -15.97 -6.73 24.42
N ALA A 150 -15.08 -5.81 24.06
CA ALA A 150 -13.82 -6.14 23.39
C ALA A 150 -12.88 -6.97 24.29
N GLU A 151 -12.67 -6.52 25.53
CA GLU A 151 -11.83 -7.22 26.51
C GLU A 151 -12.37 -8.62 26.80
N GLN A 152 -13.68 -8.77 26.95
CA GLN A 152 -14.34 -10.08 27.09
C GLN A 152 -14.15 -10.98 25.86
N ALA A 153 -14.25 -10.42 24.65
CA ALA A 153 -14.03 -11.17 23.41
C ALA A 153 -12.57 -11.64 23.25
N ILE A 154 -11.59 -10.84 23.69
CA ILE A 154 -10.17 -11.23 23.71
C ILE A 154 -9.92 -12.30 24.77
N ALA A 155 -10.47 -12.13 25.98
CA ALA A 155 -10.37 -13.12 27.06
C ALA A 155 -11.06 -14.46 26.74
N ALA A 156 -11.95 -14.50 25.76
CA ALA A 156 -12.59 -15.71 25.25
C ALA A 156 -11.75 -16.49 24.22
N LEU A 157 -10.60 -15.97 23.76
CA LEU A 157 -9.72 -16.67 22.81
C LEU A 157 -8.98 -17.82 23.52
N PRO A 158 -8.93 -19.05 22.98
CA PRO A 158 -8.37 -20.20 23.70
C PRO A 158 -6.92 -20.05 24.14
N TRP A 159 -6.07 -19.42 23.33
CA TRP A 159 -4.67 -19.14 23.70
C TRP A 159 -4.55 -18.10 24.82
N VAL A 160 -5.52 -17.18 24.98
CA VAL A 160 -5.58 -16.27 26.14
C VAL A 160 -6.05 -17.02 27.40
N GLN A 161 -7.02 -17.93 27.25
CA GLN A 161 -7.54 -18.74 28.36
C GLN A 161 -6.50 -19.72 28.93
N ASN A 162 -5.57 -20.20 28.10
CA ASN A 162 -4.44 -21.02 28.54
C ASN A 162 -3.33 -20.21 29.24
N GLY A 163 -3.51 -18.88 29.38
CA GLY A 163 -2.61 -17.97 30.04
C GLY A 163 -1.63 -17.29 29.06
N LEU A 164 -1.40 -15.99 29.25
CA LEU A 164 -0.42 -15.21 28.50
C LEU A 164 1.01 -15.52 28.98
N GLY A 165 1.56 -16.64 28.51
CA GLY A 165 2.83 -17.20 28.92
C GLY A 165 4.01 -16.32 28.51
N ASP A 166 4.10 -15.96 27.23
CA ASP A 166 5.26 -15.26 26.67
C ASP A 166 5.03 -13.77 26.34
N GLY A 167 6.05 -13.11 25.78
CA GLY A 167 5.99 -11.71 25.37
C GLY A 167 5.22 -11.45 24.07
N LEU A 168 5.04 -12.48 23.23
CA LEU A 168 4.35 -12.40 21.95
C LEU A 168 2.83 -12.49 22.14
N GLU A 169 2.36 -13.35 23.03
CA GLU A 169 0.95 -13.43 23.44
C GLU A 169 0.51 -12.12 24.11
N LYS A 170 1.37 -11.52 24.94
CA LYS A 170 1.14 -10.19 25.54
C LYS A 170 1.11 -9.07 24.48
N LEU A 171 2.00 -9.13 23.48
CA LEU A 171 1.98 -8.19 22.35
C LEU A 171 0.70 -8.33 21.52
N ALA A 172 0.28 -9.56 21.22
CA ALA A 172 -0.95 -9.85 20.49
C ALA A 172 -2.18 -9.36 21.26
N PHE A 173 -2.26 -9.64 22.56
CA PHE A 173 -3.32 -9.12 23.45
C PHE A 173 -3.40 -7.59 23.43
N ASN A 174 -2.25 -6.90 23.54
CA ASN A 174 -2.20 -5.44 23.53
C ASN A 174 -2.62 -4.85 22.17
N LEU A 175 -2.19 -5.44 21.06
CA LEU A 175 -2.59 -5.01 19.71
C LEU A 175 -4.09 -5.24 19.44
N LEU A 176 -4.62 -6.41 19.82
CA LEU A 176 -6.05 -6.69 19.73
C LEU A 176 -6.87 -5.69 20.56
N SER A 177 -6.46 -5.41 21.80
CA SER A 177 -7.14 -4.46 22.68
C SER A 177 -7.14 -3.05 22.08
N LYS A 178 -5.99 -2.62 21.51
CA LYS A 178 -5.87 -1.36 20.78
C LYS A 178 -6.82 -1.29 19.59
N TRP A 179 -6.85 -2.29 18.71
CA TRP A 179 -7.71 -2.26 17.52
C TRP A 179 -9.19 -2.42 17.83
N ALA A 180 -9.56 -3.12 18.91
CA ALA A 180 -10.96 -3.24 19.28
C ALA A 180 -11.60 -1.89 19.62
N VAL A 181 -10.80 -0.92 20.07
CA VAL A 181 -11.18 0.48 20.25
C VAL A 181 -10.97 1.31 18.98
N GLN A 182 -9.79 1.24 18.36
CA GLN A 182 -9.40 2.16 17.28
C GLN A 182 -9.94 1.77 15.90
N SER A 183 -10.02 0.48 15.60
CA SER A 183 -10.43 -0.09 14.30
C SER A 183 -11.30 -1.34 14.51
N PRO A 184 -12.56 -1.18 14.99
CA PRO A 184 -13.40 -2.33 15.36
C PRO A 184 -13.70 -3.28 14.19
N ALA A 185 -13.60 -2.83 12.94
CA ALA A 185 -13.73 -3.69 11.77
C ALA A 185 -12.56 -4.67 11.66
N VAL A 186 -11.32 -4.19 11.79
CA VAL A 186 -10.10 -5.01 11.80
C VAL A 186 -10.11 -6.00 12.95
N PHE A 187 -10.45 -5.54 14.16
CA PHE A 187 -10.57 -6.43 15.32
C PHE A 187 -11.58 -7.56 15.07
N ARG A 188 -12.79 -7.24 14.59
CA ARG A 188 -13.81 -8.25 14.29
C ARG A 188 -13.35 -9.24 13.22
N GLN A 189 -12.74 -8.79 12.13
CA GLN A 189 -12.28 -9.70 11.07
C GLN A 189 -11.15 -10.61 11.57
N LEU A 190 -10.14 -10.04 12.23
CA LEU A 190 -8.97 -10.78 12.72
C LEU A 190 -9.34 -11.83 13.79
N THR A 191 -10.25 -11.51 14.70
CA THR A 191 -10.71 -12.46 15.74
C THR A 191 -11.62 -13.56 15.22
N GLN A 192 -12.13 -13.48 13.98
CA GLN A 192 -12.87 -14.56 13.35
C GLN A 192 -11.99 -15.56 12.59
N ILE A 193 -10.72 -15.24 12.34
CA ILE A 193 -9.83 -16.12 11.58
C ILE A 193 -9.61 -17.45 12.35
N PRO A 194 -9.69 -18.63 11.70
CA PRO A 194 -9.64 -19.92 12.40
C PRO A 194 -8.42 -20.12 13.31
N TRP A 195 -7.23 -19.67 12.93
CA TRP A 195 -6.02 -19.84 13.73
C TRP A 195 -5.93 -18.90 14.95
N MET A 196 -6.57 -17.72 14.89
CA MET A 196 -6.73 -16.83 16.04
C MET A 196 -7.69 -17.42 17.09
N ARG A 197 -8.61 -18.29 16.64
CA ARG A 197 -9.58 -19.00 17.47
C ARG A 197 -9.15 -20.42 17.85
N SER A 198 -8.01 -20.90 17.36
CA SER A 198 -7.42 -22.19 17.76
C SER A 198 -6.33 -21.98 18.80
N ASN A 199 -5.83 -23.08 19.38
CA ASN A 199 -4.70 -23.03 20.31
C ASN A 199 -3.33 -23.08 19.59
N GLN A 200 -3.29 -22.83 18.28
CA GLN A 200 -2.12 -23.03 17.43
C GLN A 200 -1.27 -21.78 17.19
N ILE A 201 -1.57 -20.63 17.81
CA ILE A 201 -0.66 -19.48 17.82
C ILE A 201 0.75 -19.91 18.27
N SER A 202 0.84 -20.85 19.21
CA SER A 202 2.07 -21.47 19.70
C SER A 202 2.95 -22.14 18.63
N LEU A 203 2.39 -22.68 17.54
CA LEU A 203 3.19 -23.26 16.45
C LEU A 203 3.73 -22.22 15.46
N HIS A 204 3.08 -21.05 15.34
CA HIS A 204 3.39 -20.04 14.32
C HIS A 204 3.81 -18.69 14.93
N GLN A 205 4.20 -18.66 16.21
CA GLN A 205 4.40 -17.44 17.02
C GLN A 205 5.27 -16.37 16.33
N VAL A 206 6.38 -16.79 15.70
CA VAL A 206 7.34 -15.89 15.04
C VAL A 206 6.70 -15.13 13.87
N ASN A 207 5.92 -15.81 13.04
CA ASN A 207 5.23 -15.18 11.90
C ASN A 207 4.00 -14.41 12.35
N ALA A 208 3.22 -14.95 13.28
CA ALA A 208 2.03 -14.29 13.83
C ALA A 208 2.37 -12.93 14.46
N HIS A 209 3.45 -12.81 15.25
CA HIS A 209 3.81 -11.53 15.85
C HIS A 209 4.36 -10.51 14.83
N ARG A 210 5.05 -10.96 13.76
CA ARG A 210 5.45 -10.05 12.67
C ARG A 210 4.19 -9.52 12.01
N LEU A 211 3.33 -10.42 11.53
CA LEU A 211 2.06 -10.12 10.88
C LEU A 211 1.21 -9.11 11.68
N LEU A 212 1.02 -9.32 12.99
CA LEU A 212 0.25 -8.40 13.84
C LEU A 212 0.88 -7.00 13.90
N ARG A 213 2.21 -6.86 13.95
CA ARG A 213 2.87 -5.54 13.90
C ARG A 213 2.75 -4.87 12.53
N HIS A 214 2.77 -5.64 11.44
CA HIS A 214 2.55 -5.09 10.09
C HIS A 214 1.10 -4.66 9.91
N ILE A 215 0.13 -5.44 10.42
CA ILE A 215 -1.28 -5.04 10.50
C ILE A 215 -1.41 -3.73 11.29
N ASP A 216 -0.71 -3.55 12.42
CA ASP A 216 -0.77 -2.27 13.15
C ASP A 216 -0.27 -1.11 12.27
N SER A 217 0.87 -1.29 11.61
CA SER A 217 1.43 -0.29 10.71
C SER A 217 0.56 -0.01 9.48
N MET A 218 -0.25 -0.98 9.03
CA MET A 218 -1.25 -0.78 7.97
C MET A 218 -2.45 -0.03 8.52
N VAL A 219 -3.03 -0.43 9.66
CA VAL A 219 -4.17 0.24 10.29
C VAL A 219 -3.94 1.73 10.53
N GLN A 220 -2.74 2.12 10.97
CA GLN A 220 -2.40 3.53 11.19
C GLN A 220 -2.22 4.36 9.90
N ARG A 221 -2.14 3.72 8.71
CA ARG A 221 -1.93 4.38 7.40
C ARG A 221 -3.15 4.27 6.50
N ASP A 222 -3.71 3.06 6.39
CA ASP A 222 -4.82 2.65 5.54
C ASP A 222 -5.49 1.39 6.12
N GLU A 223 -6.58 1.59 6.87
CA GLU A 223 -7.39 0.48 7.42
C GLU A 223 -8.01 -0.40 6.32
N ALA A 224 -8.30 0.13 5.13
CA ALA A 224 -8.89 -0.64 4.04
C ALA A 224 -7.90 -1.67 3.48
N THR A 225 -6.62 -1.31 3.34
CA THR A 225 -5.56 -2.28 2.99
C THR A 225 -5.38 -3.34 4.08
N ALA A 226 -5.42 -2.96 5.37
CA ALA A 226 -5.33 -3.91 6.48
C ALA A 226 -6.48 -4.94 6.44
N LEU A 227 -7.72 -4.48 6.20
CA LEU A 227 -8.90 -5.32 6.03
C LEU A 227 -8.78 -6.23 4.81
N ARG A 228 -8.33 -5.71 3.66
CA ARG A 228 -8.12 -6.51 2.42
C ARG A 228 -7.13 -7.65 2.67
N LEU A 229 -6.00 -7.37 3.31
CA LEU A 229 -5.02 -8.42 3.65
C LEU A 229 -5.63 -9.51 4.53
N ILE A 230 -6.31 -9.11 5.62
CA ILE A 230 -6.97 -10.03 6.57
C ILE A 230 -8.00 -10.95 5.89
N GLN A 231 -8.69 -10.44 4.87
CA GLN A 231 -9.72 -11.17 4.12
C GLN A 231 -9.17 -12.12 3.05
N MET A 232 -7.87 -12.10 2.73
CA MET A 232 -7.31 -12.95 1.68
C MET A 232 -7.38 -14.45 2.04
N PRO A 233 -7.52 -15.37 1.05
CA PRO A 233 -7.75 -16.80 1.31
C PRO A 233 -6.66 -17.47 2.17
N PHE A 234 -5.38 -17.16 1.93
CA PHE A 234 -4.29 -17.71 2.74
C PHE A 234 -4.42 -17.34 4.23
N MET A 235 -4.79 -16.10 4.57
CA MET A 235 -5.05 -15.67 5.97
C MET A 235 -6.06 -16.57 6.68
N GLN A 236 -7.02 -17.15 5.97
CA GLN A 236 -8.07 -18.01 6.51
C GLN A 236 -7.61 -19.47 6.75
N ARG A 237 -6.45 -19.89 6.23
CA ARG A 237 -5.94 -21.26 6.32
C ARG A 237 -4.45 -21.33 6.61
N ILE A 238 -4.08 -21.66 7.84
CA ILE A 238 -2.71 -22.11 8.14
C ILE A 238 -2.57 -23.58 7.73
N GLU A 239 -2.35 -23.79 6.44
CA GLU A 239 -1.78 -25.01 5.87
C GLU A 239 -0.25 -24.80 5.76
N TYR A 240 0.57 -25.86 5.84
CA TYR A 240 2.04 -25.75 5.88
C TYR A 240 2.66 -24.91 4.73
N GLY A 241 2.07 -24.95 3.52
CA GLY A 241 2.53 -24.13 2.39
C GLY A 241 2.24 -22.64 2.50
N ALA A 242 1.27 -22.24 3.34
CA ALA A 242 0.89 -20.84 3.48
C ALA A 242 1.95 -20.00 4.22
N ASP A 243 2.80 -20.63 5.06
CA ASP A 243 3.97 -20.01 5.71
C ASP A 243 4.94 -19.37 4.70
N GLY A 244 5.05 -19.92 3.48
CA GLY A 244 5.79 -19.29 2.38
C GLY A 244 5.17 -17.97 1.94
N ALA A 245 3.85 -17.94 1.69
CA ALA A 245 3.13 -16.76 1.26
C ALA A 245 3.20 -15.61 2.27
N TRP A 246 2.96 -15.89 3.57
CA TRP A 246 3.14 -14.86 4.61
C TRP A 246 4.57 -14.36 4.63
N ARG A 247 5.57 -15.24 4.66
CA ARG A 247 6.96 -14.84 4.77
C ARG A 247 7.38 -13.93 3.62
N THR A 248 7.09 -14.31 2.37
CA THR A 248 7.37 -13.47 1.19
C THR A 248 6.69 -12.11 1.29
N LEU A 249 5.41 -12.04 1.69
CA LEU A 249 4.69 -10.78 1.86
C LEU A 249 5.29 -9.88 2.95
N LEU A 250 5.66 -10.46 4.10
CA LEU A 250 6.25 -9.70 5.20
C LEU A 250 7.68 -9.24 4.89
N ASP A 251 8.47 -10.06 4.19
CA ASP A 251 9.81 -9.71 3.75
C ASP A 251 9.76 -8.62 2.64
N ILE A 252 8.72 -8.59 1.79
CA ILE A 252 8.43 -7.46 0.89
C ILE A 252 8.01 -6.21 1.69
N PHE A 253 7.12 -6.34 2.69
CA PHE A 253 6.71 -5.19 3.53
C PHE A 253 7.90 -4.54 4.26
N ASP A 254 8.83 -5.35 4.78
CA ASP A 254 10.00 -4.87 5.51
C ASP A 254 11.06 -4.23 4.59
N SER A 255 11.10 -4.59 3.29
CA SER A 255 12.11 -4.11 2.33
C SER A 255 11.62 -3.00 1.39
N ASP A 256 10.39 -3.07 0.87
CA ASP A 256 9.73 -2.02 0.09
C ASP A 256 8.25 -1.93 0.48
N ARG A 257 7.95 -1.03 1.44
CA ARG A 257 6.56 -0.76 1.85
C ARG A 257 5.70 -0.29 0.67
N GLU A 258 6.20 0.59 -0.20
CA GLU A 258 5.40 1.09 -1.32
C GLU A 258 5.14 -0.02 -2.34
N GLY A 259 6.13 -0.86 -2.60
CA GLY A 259 6.00 -2.07 -3.40
C GLY A 259 5.04 -3.10 -2.80
N PHE A 260 4.99 -3.23 -1.48
CA PHE A 260 3.96 -4.00 -0.79
C PHE A 260 2.55 -3.44 -1.03
N TYR A 261 2.34 -2.13 -0.88
CA TYR A 261 1.02 -1.51 -1.16
C TYR A 261 0.65 -1.62 -2.65
N ARG A 262 1.61 -1.48 -3.58
CA ARG A 262 1.40 -1.74 -5.02
C ARG A 262 1.01 -3.19 -5.28
N LEU A 263 1.71 -4.14 -4.67
CA LEU A 263 1.42 -5.58 -4.77
C LEU A 263 0.02 -5.88 -4.25
N LEU A 264 -0.32 -5.45 -3.03
CA LEU A 264 -1.67 -5.61 -2.47
C LEU A 264 -2.75 -4.90 -3.29
N SER A 265 -2.41 -3.87 -4.06
CA SER A 265 -3.34 -3.19 -4.97
C SER A 265 -3.45 -3.86 -6.35
N SER A 266 -2.57 -4.83 -6.67
CA SER A 266 -2.55 -5.50 -7.97
C SER A 266 -3.88 -6.21 -8.28
N PRO A 267 -4.39 -6.13 -9.52
CA PRO A 267 -5.55 -6.90 -9.95
C PRO A 267 -5.28 -8.41 -9.95
N GLU A 268 -4.01 -8.82 -10.07
CA GLU A 268 -3.60 -10.23 -10.13
C GLU A 268 -3.76 -10.96 -8.79
N ILE A 269 -3.85 -10.20 -7.68
CA ILE A 269 -4.23 -10.72 -6.35
C ILE A 269 -5.50 -10.03 -5.82
N ALA A 270 -6.41 -9.63 -6.72
CA ALA A 270 -7.73 -9.12 -6.37
C ALA A 270 -8.57 -10.15 -5.60
N ASP A 271 -8.60 -11.39 -6.10
CA ASP A 271 -9.25 -12.55 -5.45
C ASP A 271 -8.41 -13.12 -4.28
N GLY A 272 -7.35 -12.40 -3.89
CA GLY A 272 -6.38 -12.76 -2.87
C GLY A 272 -5.34 -13.78 -3.34
N ILE A 273 -4.49 -14.19 -2.41
CA ILE A 273 -3.40 -15.14 -2.65
C ILE A 273 -3.84 -16.54 -2.23
N ARG A 274 -3.74 -17.50 -3.16
CA ARG A 274 -3.87 -18.94 -2.88
C ARG A 274 -2.55 -19.55 -2.40
N THR A 275 -2.64 -20.67 -1.70
CA THR A 275 -1.48 -21.41 -1.17
C THR A 275 -0.57 -22.01 -2.24
N ASP A 276 -1.03 -22.16 -3.48
CA ASP A 276 -0.23 -22.60 -4.64
C ASP A 276 0.34 -21.45 -5.48
N GLN A 277 -0.15 -20.22 -5.29
CA GLN A 277 0.30 -19.02 -6.02
C GLN A 277 1.46 -18.28 -5.33
N PHE A 278 1.95 -18.75 -4.18
CA PHE A 278 3.04 -18.06 -3.49
C PHE A 278 4.33 -17.87 -4.31
N PRO A 279 4.74 -18.78 -5.23
CA PRO A 279 5.89 -18.55 -6.11
C PRO A 279 5.65 -17.46 -7.15
N GLU A 280 4.38 -17.10 -7.41
CA GLU A 280 4.01 -16.00 -8.29
C GLU A 280 4.17 -14.64 -7.58
N ILE A 281 4.05 -14.55 -6.25
CA ILE A 281 4.10 -13.26 -5.53
C ILE A 281 5.37 -12.44 -5.87
N PRO A 282 6.59 -13.00 -5.86
CA PRO A 282 7.78 -12.27 -6.30
C PRO A 282 7.71 -11.85 -7.77
N LEU A 283 7.10 -12.65 -8.65
CA LEU A 283 6.93 -12.30 -10.06
C LEU A 283 5.96 -11.12 -10.25
N ILE A 284 4.83 -11.13 -9.55
CA ILE A 284 3.84 -10.04 -9.56
C ILE A 284 4.48 -8.75 -9.05
N TYR A 285 5.25 -8.84 -7.96
CA TYR A 285 5.97 -7.72 -7.36
C TYR A 285 7.10 -7.18 -8.28
N LEU A 286 7.88 -8.05 -8.93
CA LEU A 286 9.02 -7.66 -9.76
C LEU A 286 8.62 -7.20 -11.16
N ARG A 287 7.51 -7.70 -11.75
CA ARG A 287 7.10 -7.36 -13.12
C ARG A 287 7.04 -5.85 -13.42
N PRO A 288 6.49 -4.97 -12.55
CA PRO A 288 6.51 -3.53 -12.78
C PRO A 288 7.87 -2.85 -12.48
N LEU A 289 8.78 -3.52 -11.77
CA LEU A 289 10.09 -2.98 -11.37
C LEU A 289 11.20 -3.33 -12.36
N ASP A 290 11.27 -4.60 -12.75
CA ASP A 290 12.17 -5.14 -13.75
C ASP A 290 11.48 -6.29 -14.52
N PRO A 291 10.86 -6.00 -15.68
CA PRO A 291 10.23 -7.01 -16.52
C PRO A 291 11.18 -8.10 -17.00
N ARG A 292 12.50 -7.83 -17.09
CA ARG A 292 13.49 -8.81 -17.55
C ARG A 292 13.85 -9.79 -16.44
N ALA A 293 14.04 -9.29 -15.22
CA ALA A 293 14.22 -10.15 -14.04
C ALA A 293 12.96 -11.00 -13.80
N ALA A 294 11.77 -10.41 -13.91
CA ALA A 294 10.51 -11.15 -13.81
C ALA A 294 10.35 -12.22 -14.90
N ALA A 295 10.71 -11.93 -16.16
CA ALA A 295 10.70 -12.93 -17.22
C ALA A 295 11.70 -14.07 -16.97
N ALA A 296 12.94 -13.75 -16.58
CA ALA A 296 13.96 -14.74 -16.26
C ALA A 296 13.55 -15.64 -15.09
N ILE A 297 13.01 -15.07 -14.01
CA ILE A 297 12.52 -15.85 -12.86
C ILE A 297 11.29 -16.69 -13.27
N GLY A 298 10.43 -16.20 -14.17
CA GLY A 298 9.30 -16.95 -14.72
C GLY A 298 9.74 -18.19 -15.51
N GLU A 299 10.74 -18.04 -16.38
CA GLU A 299 11.38 -19.16 -17.08
C GLU A 299 11.99 -20.16 -16.08
N MET A 300 12.67 -19.68 -15.03
CA MET A 300 13.27 -20.53 -13.99
C MET A 300 12.22 -21.23 -13.09
N ALA A 301 11.09 -20.59 -12.80
CA ALA A 301 10.00 -21.20 -12.03
C ALA A 301 9.39 -22.40 -12.78
N CYS A 302 9.30 -22.35 -14.11
CA CYS A 302 8.93 -23.50 -14.93
C CYS A 302 9.98 -24.64 -14.92
N ILE A 303 11.25 -24.35 -14.59
CA ILE A 303 12.36 -25.32 -14.61
C ILE A 303 12.46 -26.11 -13.28
N HIS A 304 11.65 -25.82 -12.26
CA HIS A 304 11.66 -26.52 -10.96
C HIS A 304 11.19 -28.01 -10.97
N ARG A 305 11.30 -28.70 -12.12
CA ARG A 305 11.36 -30.17 -12.22
C ARG A 305 12.80 -30.70 -12.43
N VAL A 306 13.83 -29.87 -12.31
CA VAL A 306 15.25 -30.22 -12.57
C VAL A 306 16.13 -29.81 -11.38
N PRO A 307 17.13 -30.63 -10.96
CA PRO A 307 18.09 -30.25 -9.92
C PRO A 307 19.14 -29.27 -10.47
N TRP A 308 19.39 -28.19 -9.73
CA TRP A 308 20.18 -27.03 -10.18
C TRP A 308 21.69 -27.13 -9.88
N GLY A 309 22.50 -26.44 -10.69
CA GLY A 309 23.96 -26.32 -10.54
C GLY A 309 24.42 -25.00 -9.89
N SER A 310 25.69 -24.94 -9.50
CA SER A 310 26.29 -23.80 -8.76
C SER A 310 26.59 -22.55 -9.61
N ASP A 311 26.37 -22.61 -10.92
CA ASP A 311 26.58 -21.48 -11.83
C ASP A 311 25.31 -20.62 -12.01
N ASP A 312 24.11 -21.20 -11.88
CA ASP A 312 22.84 -20.47 -11.97
C ASP A 312 22.63 -19.57 -10.74
N LEU A 313 22.95 -20.09 -9.54
CA LEU A 313 22.98 -19.31 -8.30
C LEU A 313 23.96 -18.12 -8.39
N ARG A 314 25.08 -18.27 -9.12
CA ARG A 314 26.06 -17.19 -9.34
C ARG A 314 25.58 -16.12 -10.30
N ARG A 315 24.68 -16.45 -11.24
CA ARG A 315 24.02 -15.47 -12.12
C ARG A 315 22.94 -14.69 -11.36
N LEU A 316 22.14 -15.38 -10.53
CA LEU A 316 21.13 -14.75 -9.68
C LEU A 316 21.73 -13.75 -8.68
N ALA A 317 22.89 -14.06 -8.09
CA ALA A 317 23.59 -13.16 -7.16
C ALA A 317 24.02 -11.82 -7.79
N GLN A 318 24.00 -11.70 -9.12
CA GLN A 318 24.35 -10.47 -9.85
C GLN A 318 23.11 -9.62 -10.21
N LEU A 319 21.91 -10.19 -10.14
CA LEU A 319 20.64 -9.53 -10.49
C LEU A 319 20.04 -8.75 -9.31
N SER A 320 20.82 -7.81 -8.76
CA SER A 320 20.50 -6.96 -7.59
C SER A 320 20.34 -7.68 -6.25
N PRO A 321 20.85 -7.11 -5.12
CA PRO A 321 20.73 -7.72 -3.80
C PRO A 321 19.31 -8.06 -3.32
N PRO A 322 18.27 -7.22 -3.47
CA PRO A 322 16.95 -7.53 -2.91
C PRO A 322 16.25 -8.69 -3.63
N VAL A 323 16.43 -8.82 -4.95
CA VAL A 323 15.87 -9.94 -5.73
C VAL A 323 16.52 -11.26 -5.31
N PHE A 324 17.84 -11.27 -5.11
CA PHE A 324 18.57 -12.45 -4.68
C PHE A 324 18.11 -12.97 -3.30
N TRP A 325 17.88 -12.07 -2.34
CA TRP A 325 17.39 -12.45 -1.02
C TRP A 325 15.93 -12.93 -1.04
N ALA A 326 15.05 -12.26 -1.77
CA ALA A 326 13.67 -12.72 -1.95
C ALA A 326 13.63 -14.14 -2.55
N TRP A 327 14.51 -14.45 -3.50
CA TRP A 327 14.57 -15.75 -4.15
C TRP A 327 15.24 -16.85 -3.29
N ILE A 328 16.29 -16.52 -2.52
CA ILE A 328 16.86 -17.43 -1.52
C ILE A 328 15.81 -17.83 -0.47
N CYS A 329 14.95 -16.89 -0.04
CA CYS A 329 13.87 -17.21 0.89
C CYS A 329 12.86 -18.20 0.30
N VAL A 330 12.50 -18.07 -0.98
CA VAL A 330 11.63 -19.03 -1.69
C VAL A 330 12.28 -20.41 -1.80
N LEU A 331 13.57 -20.49 -2.14
CA LEU A 331 14.28 -21.77 -2.18
C LEU A 331 14.34 -22.44 -0.80
N TYR A 332 14.68 -21.71 0.26
CA TYR A 332 14.81 -22.27 1.61
C TYR A 332 13.48 -22.80 2.17
N THR A 333 12.33 -22.30 1.71
CA THR A 333 11.01 -22.85 2.06
C THR A 333 10.69 -24.18 1.38
N TYR A 334 11.37 -24.55 0.30
CA TYR A 334 11.14 -25.82 -0.42
C TYR A 334 12.09 -26.96 -0.04
N THR A 335 13.15 -26.69 0.73
CA THR A 335 14.22 -27.68 1.00
C THR A 335 14.34 -28.09 2.47
N SER A 336 13.24 -28.14 3.22
CA SER A 336 13.27 -28.84 4.51
C SER A 336 13.39 -30.36 4.25
N PRO A 337 14.24 -31.11 4.99
CA PRO A 337 14.45 -32.53 4.71
C PRO A 337 13.20 -33.41 4.81
N ARG A 338 12.12 -32.96 5.46
CA ARG A 338 10.86 -33.71 5.57
C ARG A 338 9.98 -33.61 4.34
N ASP A 339 9.99 -32.48 3.64
CA ASP A 339 9.12 -32.23 2.48
C ASP A 339 9.51 -33.11 1.28
N VAL A 340 10.75 -33.61 1.25
CA VAL A 340 11.23 -34.52 0.19
C VAL A 340 10.62 -35.92 0.33
N GLU A 341 10.31 -36.39 1.54
CA GLU A 341 9.74 -37.72 1.78
C GLU A 341 8.21 -37.72 1.65
N GLU A 342 7.52 -36.69 2.13
CA GLU A 342 6.05 -36.66 2.18
C GLU A 342 5.39 -36.43 0.80
N TRP A 343 6.09 -35.79 -0.14
CA TRP A 343 5.57 -35.48 -1.48
C TRP A 343 5.73 -36.60 -2.53
N GLY A 344 6.27 -37.75 -2.13
CA GLY A 344 6.17 -38.97 -2.94
C GLY A 344 6.72 -38.86 -4.36
N PHE A 345 7.87 -38.21 -4.56
CA PHE A 345 8.59 -38.17 -5.86
C PHE A 345 9.19 -39.55 -6.23
N GLY A 346 8.32 -40.54 -6.39
CA GLY A 346 8.63 -41.79 -7.06
C GLY A 346 9.01 -41.52 -8.52
N GLY A 347 10.12 -42.10 -8.96
CA GLY A 347 10.82 -41.68 -10.17
C GLY A 347 9.95 -41.68 -11.43
N VAL A 348 9.87 -40.53 -12.08
CA VAL A 348 9.54 -40.41 -13.51
C VAL A 348 10.84 -40.15 -14.25
N VAL A 349 11.22 -41.08 -15.12
CA VAL A 349 12.30 -40.88 -16.10
C VAL A 349 11.69 -40.13 -17.29
N CYS A 350 12.16 -38.89 -17.49
CA CYS A 350 11.93 -37.97 -18.63
C CYS A 350 10.59 -38.07 -19.36
#